data_AF-A0A7X9HXB8-F1
#
_entry.id   AF-A0A7X9HXB8-F1
#
_cell.length_a   1.000
_cell.length_b   1.000
_cell.length_c   1.000
_cell.angle_alpha   90.00
_cell.angle_beta   90.00
_cell.angle_gamma   90.00
#
_symmetry.space_group_name_H-M   'P 1'
#
loop_
_entity.id
_entity.type
_entity.pdbx_description
1 polymer ?
#
loop_
_entity_poly.entity_id
_entity_poly.type
_entity_poly.pdbx_seq_one_letter_code
_entity_poly.pdbx_strand_id
1 'polypeptide(L)'
;MNLVWSPDSKYILFHDKYMKLNLLDVSTGKLDVVDKGEFDDGWERWGIQDYVFSPDSKWIAYTKKMENTNEAIFLYSLTEKKSYPVTTDLYQNFSPSFDPKGKYLYFLSNRSFEPIMGVVDQEHIFIDMTMPYVAVLEPGDESPFAPKFEEKGEQKEEKAESKDKSKTSPAPQSKIDPRGIMERTFAVENVERGMYFRLEATEDGFLMLKGEEPLFENCYTVVTDKTSDNYNLVAYNLKDKKISDGIKGINNYHLSSDRKKIVYKAGKKFGIIDANGKGNVGDGAIDFSSAKFKINFKEEFTQIFNEAYRIERDWFYDKNLHGVDFEGLKNKLLEYIPECGTRSDLNYLIGELIAELNIGHTYVWGGDLRVDSKKVPVVLLGVDLNFDEIYPKITKIYKPEEVDPQIKSSFYGTFVKEGFYIISVDGREAKKDVNFYALLENRNKIVELLVNDKPQKDGARKILVNPIRNEMALRYRVWVDENRAKVARMSNGKIGYVHIPDMGEEGLKEFGRTYYSQLDKPAIIIDDRYNAGGFTGDMLINRLEKKVWAATQPREGKPSLNPEKGCYAHLALLINEDTGSCGEFYATAF
;
A
#
# COMPACT_ATOMS: atom_id res chain seq x y z
N MET A 1 9.61 -13.87 -7.13
CA MET A 1 9.70 -14.54 -8.44
C MET A 1 8.30 -14.90 -8.91
N ASN A 2 7.84 -14.33 -10.02
CA ASN A 2 6.55 -14.63 -10.63
C ASN A 2 6.78 -15.65 -11.76
N LEU A 3 6.36 -16.89 -11.60
CA LEU A 3 6.55 -17.93 -12.61
C LEU A 3 5.34 -18.01 -13.52
N VAL A 4 5.53 -17.83 -14.83
CA VAL A 4 4.44 -17.91 -15.81
C VAL A 4 4.73 -19.03 -16.79
N TRP A 5 3.87 -20.04 -16.82
CA TRP A 5 3.95 -21.14 -17.78
C TRP A 5 3.39 -20.72 -19.14
N SER A 6 4.02 -21.18 -20.22
CA SER A 6 3.41 -21.10 -21.54
C SER A 6 2.15 -21.97 -21.58
N PRO A 7 1.10 -21.58 -22.34
CA PRO A 7 -0.10 -22.40 -22.51
C PRO A 7 0.16 -23.84 -22.97
N ASP A 8 1.21 -24.07 -23.77
CA ASP A 8 1.62 -25.40 -24.21
C ASP A 8 2.54 -26.14 -23.23
N SER A 9 2.80 -25.56 -22.05
CA SER A 9 3.63 -26.09 -20.96
C SER A 9 5.09 -26.40 -21.33
N LYS A 10 5.61 -25.83 -22.41
CA LYS A 10 7.01 -26.02 -22.83
C LYS A 10 7.97 -25.02 -22.25
N TYR A 11 7.48 -23.84 -21.88
CA TYR A 11 8.31 -22.75 -21.41
C TYR A 11 7.84 -22.19 -20.07
N ILE A 12 8.78 -21.62 -19.32
CA ILE A 12 8.51 -20.83 -18.13
C ILE A 12 9.17 -19.46 -18.28
N LEU A 13 8.41 -18.40 -18.03
CA LEU A 13 8.93 -17.04 -17.85
C LEU A 13 9.15 -16.74 -16.37
N PHE A 14 10.25 -16.06 -16.10
CA PHE A 14 10.52 -15.50 -14.79
C PHE A 14 11.49 -14.34 -14.86
N HIS A 15 11.32 -13.38 -13.96
CA HIS A 15 12.29 -12.32 -13.73
C HIS A 15 13.29 -12.69 -12.64
N ASP A 16 14.48 -12.10 -12.70
CA ASP A 16 15.52 -12.28 -11.71
C ASP A 16 16.05 -10.95 -11.12
N LYS A 17 16.97 -11.05 -10.16
CA LYS A 17 17.61 -9.89 -9.51
C LYS A 17 18.50 -9.07 -10.44
N TYR A 18 18.87 -9.61 -11.61
CA TYR A 18 19.69 -8.93 -12.60
C TYR A 18 18.84 -8.15 -13.61
N MET A 19 17.56 -7.92 -13.28
CA MET A 19 16.57 -7.22 -14.08
C MET A 19 16.27 -7.89 -15.43
N LYS A 20 16.54 -9.20 -15.56
CA LYS A 20 16.27 -9.94 -16.79
C LYS A 20 14.91 -10.60 -16.73
N LEU A 21 14.19 -10.57 -17.86
CA LEU A 21 13.11 -11.51 -18.14
C LEU A 21 13.71 -12.72 -18.84
N ASN A 22 13.65 -13.87 -18.18
CA ASN A 22 14.23 -15.12 -18.67
C ASN A 22 13.14 -16.06 -19.19
N LEU A 23 13.47 -16.82 -20.24
CA LEU A 23 12.66 -17.88 -20.83
C LEU A 23 13.40 -19.21 -20.67
N LEU A 24 12.83 -20.11 -19.87
CA LEU A 24 13.33 -21.46 -19.67
C LEU A 24 12.55 -22.44 -20.56
N ASP A 25 13.26 -23.17 -21.43
CA ASP A 25 12.74 -24.38 -22.05
C ASP A 25 12.80 -25.52 -21.03
N VAL A 26 11.63 -26.03 -20.65
CA VAL A 26 11.47 -27.02 -19.59
C VAL A 26 12.06 -28.37 -19.99
N SER A 27 12.00 -28.71 -21.28
CA SER A 27 12.44 -30.02 -21.78
C SER A 27 13.97 -30.11 -21.89
N THR A 28 14.61 -29.01 -22.28
CA THR A 28 16.06 -28.97 -22.50
C THR A 28 16.83 -28.34 -21.35
N GLY A 29 16.16 -27.61 -20.45
CA GLY A 29 16.80 -26.78 -19.43
C GLY A 29 17.49 -25.53 -20.01
N LYS A 30 17.31 -25.25 -21.29
CA LYS A 30 17.95 -24.10 -21.95
C LYS A 30 17.32 -22.81 -21.46
N LEU A 31 18.17 -21.86 -21.06
CA LEU A 31 17.76 -20.53 -20.62
C LEU A 31 18.13 -19.49 -21.68
N ASP A 32 17.13 -18.75 -22.16
CA ASP A 32 17.30 -17.59 -23.03
C ASP A 32 16.84 -16.32 -22.29
N VAL A 33 17.41 -15.16 -22.63
CA VAL A 33 16.97 -13.86 -22.10
C VAL A 33 16.03 -13.23 -23.12
N VAL A 34 14.81 -12.92 -22.70
CA VAL A 34 13.80 -12.24 -23.52
C VAL A 34 14.17 -10.77 -23.69
N ASP A 35 14.38 -10.09 -22.58
CA ASP A 35 14.81 -8.70 -22.51
C ASP A 35 15.41 -8.43 -21.11
N LYS A 36 16.02 -7.26 -20.94
CA LYS A 36 16.58 -6.80 -19.67
C LYS A 36 16.12 -5.36 -19.41
N GLY A 37 15.56 -5.13 -18.22
CA GLY A 37 15.30 -3.78 -17.74
C GLY A 37 16.57 -3.06 -17.31
N GLU A 38 16.52 -1.74 -17.32
CA GLU A 38 17.66 -0.88 -16.95
C GLU A 38 17.45 -0.19 -15.60
N PHE A 39 16.20 -0.10 -15.15
CA PHE A 39 15.80 0.67 -13.99
C PHE A 39 15.27 -0.23 -12.87
N ASP A 40 15.63 0.17 -11.66
CA ASP A 40 15.09 -0.30 -10.39
C ASP A 40 14.57 0.93 -9.67
N ASP A 41 13.28 0.98 -9.32
CA ASP A 41 12.75 2.08 -8.49
C ASP A 41 13.03 1.92 -7.00
N GLY A 42 13.63 0.79 -6.59
CA GLY A 42 13.96 0.50 -5.21
C GLY A 42 12.74 0.28 -4.31
N TRP A 43 11.53 0.23 -4.87
CA TRP A 43 10.30 0.25 -4.08
C TRP A 43 9.25 -0.77 -4.54
N GLU A 44 8.79 -0.67 -5.80
CA GLU A 44 7.66 -1.43 -6.33
C GLU A 44 8.09 -2.42 -7.42
N ARG A 45 8.92 -1.97 -8.37
CA ARG A 45 9.35 -2.76 -9.53
C ARG A 45 10.81 -2.52 -9.86
N TRP A 46 11.55 -3.63 -9.94
CA TRP A 46 12.87 -3.69 -10.58
C TRP A 46 12.81 -4.54 -11.85
N GLY A 47 13.42 -4.05 -12.93
CA GLY A 47 13.48 -4.78 -14.19
C GLY A 47 12.12 -4.98 -14.87
N ILE A 48 11.79 -6.23 -15.22
CA ILE A 48 10.60 -6.61 -15.99
C ILE A 48 9.80 -7.63 -15.18
N GLN A 49 8.68 -7.23 -14.57
CA GLN A 49 7.93 -8.10 -13.63
C GLN A 49 6.50 -8.44 -14.07
N ASP A 50 6.01 -7.77 -15.10
CA ASP A 50 4.66 -7.94 -15.65
C ASP A 50 4.78 -8.49 -17.08
N TYR A 51 4.39 -9.74 -17.26
CA TYR A 51 4.56 -10.48 -18.51
C TYR A 51 3.57 -11.64 -18.64
N VAL A 52 3.16 -11.90 -19.88
CA VAL A 52 2.20 -12.96 -20.25
C VAL A 52 2.57 -13.58 -21.59
N PHE A 53 2.23 -14.86 -21.77
CA PHE A 53 2.30 -15.53 -23.06
C PHE A 53 1.04 -15.29 -23.91
N SER A 54 1.21 -15.27 -25.23
CA SER A 54 0.10 -15.43 -26.16
C SER A 54 -0.55 -16.81 -26.03
N PRO A 55 -1.83 -16.98 -26.40
CA PRO A 55 -2.54 -18.26 -26.32
C PRO A 55 -1.86 -19.41 -27.07
N ASP A 56 -1.11 -19.11 -28.13
CA ASP A 56 -0.36 -20.09 -28.92
C ASP A 56 1.08 -20.30 -28.45
N SER A 57 1.50 -19.67 -27.35
CA SER A 57 2.85 -19.74 -26.78
C SER A 57 3.97 -19.21 -27.69
N LYS A 58 3.67 -18.42 -28.73
CA LYS A 58 4.67 -17.92 -29.69
C LYS A 58 5.13 -16.48 -29.44
N TRP A 59 4.39 -15.74 -28.62
CA TRP A 59 4.68 -14.36 -28.28
C TRP A 59 4.61 -14.14 -26.78
N ILE A 60 5.33 -13.13 -26.32
CA ILE A 60 5.32 -12.67 -24.94
C ILE A 60 4.97 -11.18 -24.96
N ALA A 61 3.94 -10.78 -24.22
CA ALA A 61 3.72 -9.37 -23.92
C ALA A 61 4.32 -9.07 -22.54
N TYR A 62 5.00 -7.94 -22.39
CA TYR A 62 5.58 -7.53 -21.11
C TYR A 62 5.66 -6.02 -20.98
N THR A 63 5.76 -5.52 -19.75
CA THR A 63 6.03 -4.10 -19.48
C THR A 63 7.50 -3.88 -19.16
N LYS A 64 8.05 -2.76 -19.62
CA LYS A 64 9.42 -2.35 -19.32
C LYS A 64 9.45 -0.87 -18.99
N LYS A 65 10.09 -0.53 -17.87
CA LYS A 65 10.37 0.84 -17.46
C LYS A 65 11.35 1.50 -18.42
N MET A 66 11.01 2.71 -18.86
CA MET A 66 11.74 3.52 -19.83
C MET A 66 12.51 4.66 -19.11
N GLU A 67 13.29 5.43 -19.85
CA GLU A 67 14.19 6.45 -19.28
C GLU A 67 13.46 7.55 -18.49
N ASN A 68 12.24 7.89 -18.90
CA ASN A 68 11.39 8.83 -18.17
C ASN A 68 10.60 8.18 -17.01
N THR A 69 10.94 6.95 -16.65
CA THR A 69 10.32 6.11 -15.60
C THR A 69 8.93 5.56 -15.88
N ASN A 70 8.27 5.95 -16.99
CA ASN A 70 7.03 5.31 -17.42
C ASN A 70 7.31 3.90 -17.98
N GLU A 71 6.33 3.03 -17.89
CA GLU A 71 6.36 1.70 -18.48
C GLU A 71 5.69 1.70 -19.86
N ALA A 72 6.38 1.06 -20.81
CA ALA A 72 5.86 0.76 -22.12
C ALA A 72 5.63 -0.75 -22.26
N ILE A 73 4.63 -1.12 -23.08
CA ILE A 73 4.32 -2.51 -23.40
C ILE A 73 5.10 -2.93 -24.63
N PHE A 74 5.69 -4.12 -24.58
CA PHE A 74 6.42 -4.74 -25.67
C PHE A 74 5.83 -6.12 -26.01
N LEU A 75 5.97 -6.51 -27.27
CA LEU A 75 5.73 -7.85 -27.78
C LEU A 75 7.04 -8.48 -28.22
N TYR A 76 7.43 -9.60 -27.62
CA TYR A 76 8.58 -10.40 -28.03
C TYR A 76 8.13 -11.62 -28.84
N SER A 77 8.71 -11.79 -30.03
CA SER A 77 8.51 -12.96 -30.88
C SER A 77 9.50 -14.06 -30.50
N LEU A 78 9.01 -15.25 -30.14
CA LEU A 78 9.89 -16.41 -29.91
C LEU A 78 10.54 -16.89 -31.21
N THR A 79 9.93 -16.61 -32.36
CA THR A 79 10.45 -17.04 -33.67
C THR A 79 11.58 -16.13 -34.12
N GLU A 80 11.38 -14.81 -34.03
CA GLU A 80 12.37 -13.83 -34.48
C GLU A 80 13.39 -13.45 -33.40
N LYS A 81 13.09 -13.81 -32.14
CA LYS A 81 13.87 -13.43 -30.95
C LYS A 81 14.08 -11.92 -30.83
N LYS A 82 12.99 -11.19 -31.02
CA LYS A 82 12.99 -9.73 -31.07
C LYS A 82 11.75 -9.14 -30.42
N SER A 83 11.97 -8.05 -29.69
CA SER A 83 10.91 -7.25 -29.08
C SER A 83 10.48 -6.08 -29.96
N TYR A 84 9.20 -5.76 -29.88
CA TYR A 84 8.54 -4.69 -30.61
C TYR A 84 7.68 -3.86 -29.66
N PRO A 85 7.80 -2.52 -29.63
CA PRO A 85 6.96 -1.70 -28.77
C PRO A 85 5.51 -1.69 -29.27
N VAL A 86 4.57 -1.87 -28.33
CA VAL A 86 3.12 -1.71 -28.54
C VAL A 86 2.67 -0.31 -28.11
N THR A 87 3.31 0.24 -27.08
CA THR A 87 3.09 1.61 -26.60
C THR A 87 4.40 2.38 -26.54
N THR A 88 4.31 3.69 -26.36
CA THR A 88 5.46 4.56 -26.07
C THR A 88 5.58 4.80 -24.57
N ASP A 89 6.64 5.49 -24.18
CA ASP A 89 6.89 5.99 -22.83
C ASP A 89 6.12 7.28 -22.48
N LEU A 90 5.24 7.77 -23.36
CA LEU A 90 4.47 8.99 -23.13
C LEU A 90 3.53 8.88 -21.91
N TYR A 91 3.09 7.67 -21.59
CA TYR A 91 2.17 7.38 -20.49
C TYR A 91 2.60 6.11 -19.74
N GLN A 92 2.11 5.93 -18.53
CA GLN A 92 2.29 4.70 -17.77
C GLN A 92 1.35 3.61 -18.31
N ASN A 93 1.89 2.48 -18.78
CA ASN A 93 1.15 1.36 -19.37
C ASN A 93 1.47 0.04 -18.64
N PHE A 94 0.44 -0.72 -18.28
CA PHE A 94 0.62 -1.91 -17.45
C PHE A 94 -0.47 -2.96 -17.67
N SER A 95 -0.26 -4.15 -17.08
CA SER A 95 -1.20 -5.28 -17.09
C SER A 95 -1.61 -5.77 -18.49
N PRO A 96 -0.67 -6.10 -19.39
CA PRO A 96 -0.99 -6.70 -20.68
C PRO A 96 -1.66 -8.07 -20.52
N SER A 97 -2.74 -8.31 -21.29
CA SER A 97 -3.42 -9.60 -21.36
C SER A 97 -3.91 -9.86 -22.78
N PHE A 98 -3.44 -10.97 -23.37
CA PHE A 98 -3.99 -11.45 -24.63
C PHE A 98 -5.42 -11.96 -24.44
N ASP A 99 -6.28 -11.68 -25.41
CA ASP A 99 -7.58 -12.33 -25.48
C ASP A 99 -7.41 -13.84 -25.78
N PRO A 100 -8.36 -14.70 -25.38
CA PRO A 100 -8.22 -16.14 -25.59
C PRO A 100 -8.09 -16.56 -27.06
N LYS A 101 -8.56 -15.74 -28.02
CA LYS A 101 -8.49 -16.04 -29.46
C LYS A 101 -7.21 -15.51 -30.12
N GLY A 102 -6.38 -14.75 -29.40
CA GLY A 102 -5.09 -14.25 -29.88
C GLY A 102 -5.18 -13.18 -30.97
N LYS A 103 -6.29 -12.43 -31.00
CA LYS A 103 -6.55 -11.31 -31.93
C LYS A 103 -6.24 -9.94 -31.33
N TYR A 104 -6.34 -9.83 -30.01
CA TYR A 104 -6.27 -8.59 -29.27
C TYR A 104 -5.31 -8.71 -28.09
N LEU A 105 -4.62 -7.61 -27.81
CA LEU A 105 -3.91 -7.41 -26.54
C LEU A 105 -4.61 -6.28 -25.78
N TYR A 106 -5.22 -6.62 -24.66
CA TYR A 106 -5.79 -5.66 -23.73
C TYR A 106 -4.74 -5.23 -22.71
N PHE A 107 -4.84 -4.01 -22.21
CA PHE A 107 -3.97 -3.51 -21.15
C PHE A 107 -4.57 -2.27 -20.48
N LEU A 108 -3.96 -1.82 -19.39
CA LEU A 108 -4.34 -0.61 -18.66
C LEU A 108 -3.34 0.51 -18.88
N SER A 109 -3.81 1.76 -18.85
CA SER A 109 -2.91 2.91 -18.92
C SER A 109 -3.43 4.14 -18.20
N ASN A 110 -2.53 4.84 -17.51
CA ASN A 110 -2.78 6.12 -16.85
C ASN A 110 -2.52 7.26 -17.85
N ARG A 111 -3.56 7.66 -18.57
CA ARG A 111 -3.45 8.71 -19.59
C ARG A 111 -4.67 9.64 -19.67
N SER A 112 -5.51 9.61 -18.63
CA SER A 112 -6.59 10.59 -18.41
C SER A 112 -6.16 11.61 -17.37
N PHE A 113 -6.02 12.88 -17.76
CA PHE A 113 -5.54 13.96 -16.90
C PHE A 113 -6.67 14.92 -16.54
N GLU A 114 -7.40 14.60 -15.47
CA GLU A 114 -8.44 15.47 -14.90
C GLU A 114 -7.97 15.99 -13.54
N PRO A 115 -7.57 17.27 -13.41
CA PRO A 115 -6.97 17.79 -12.20
C PRO A 115 -8.03 18.00 -11.10
N ILE A 116 -7.66 17.67 -9.86
CA ILE A 116 -8.40 18.06 -8.66
C ILE A 116 -7.60 19.11 -7.92
N MET A 117 -8.22 20.27 -7.69
CA MET A 117 -7.61 21.38 -6.96
C MET A 117 -7.67 21.13 -5.45
N GLY A 118 -6.51 21.21 -4.80
CA GLY A 118 -6.35 21.23 -3.35
C GLY A 118 -6.97 22.49 -2.76
N VAL A 119 -7.89 22.30 -1.81
CA VAL A 119 -8.59 23.40 -1.14
C VAL A 119 -7.66 24.24 -0.27
N VAL A 120 -6.57 23.64 0.22
CA VAL A 120 -5.70 24.27 1.23
C VAL A 120 -4.56 25.07 0.59
N ASP A 121 -3.95 24.54 -0.47
CA ASP A 121 -2.69 25.01 -1.03
C ASP A 121 -2.75 25.40 -2.52
N GLN A 122 -3.94 25.31 -3.14
CA GLN A 122 -4.17 25.57 -4.58
C GLN A 122 -3.29 24.72 -5.50
N GLU A 123 -2.84 23.57 -5.03
CA GLU A 123 -2.07 22.64 -5.83
C GLU A 123 -3.02 21.64 -6.48
N HIS A 124 -2.55 20.84 -7.43
CA HIS A 124 -3.41 19.89 -8.11
C HIS A 124 -2.83 18.50 -8.05
N ILE A 125 -3.73 17.52 -8.02
CA ILE A 125 -3.41 16.11 -8.15
C ILE A 125 -4.24 15.52 -9.29
N PHE A 126 -3.72 14.45 -9.89
CA PHE A 126 -4.46 13.61 -10.81
C PHE A 126 -4.76 12.30 -10.10
N ILE A 127 -6.04 11.97 -9.98
CA ILE A 127 -6.51 10.69 -9.46
C ILE A 127 -7.39 10.01 -10.52
N ASP A 128 -7.64 8.71 -10.38
CA ASP A 128 -8.54 7.96 -11.27
C ASP A 128 -8.16 8.14 -12.75
N MET A 129 -6.88 7.95 -13.07
CA MET A 129 -6.32 8.21 -14.40
C MET A 129 -6.42 7.03 -15.37
N THR A 130 -6.77 5.84 -14.87
CA THR A 130 -6.62 4.58 -15.60
C THR A 130 -7.82 4.34 -16.50
N MET A 131 -7.55 3.90 -17.73
CA MET A 131 -8.55 3.30 -18.63
C MET A 131 -7.99 2.03 -19.29
N PRO A 132 -8.86 1.07 -19.66
CA PRO A 132 -8.47 -0.06 -20.49
C PRO A 132 -8.32 0.34 -21.96
N TYR A 133 -7.32 -0.26 -22.61
CA TYR A 133 -6.98 -0.11 -24.02
C TYR A 133 -6.90 -1.47 -24.69
N VAL A 134 -7.02 -1.49 -26.02
CA VAL A 134 -6.87 -2.69 -26.84
C VAL A 134 -6.01 -2.40 -28.06
N ALA A 135 -5.10 -3.30 -28.36
CA ALA A 135 -4.34 -3.33 -29.61
C ALA A 135 -4.82 -4.48 -30.50
N VAL A 136 -5.13 -4.19 -31.76
CA VAL A 136 -5.47 -5.21 -32.77
C VAL A 136 -4.17 -5.77 -33.37
N LEU A 137 -3.95 -7.08 -33.16
CA LEU A 137 -2.65 -7.71 -33.39
C LEU A 137 -2.37 -7.96 -34.87
N GLU A 138 -3.37 -8.33 -35.66
CA GLU A 138 -3.24 -8.57 -37.11
C GLU A 138 -3.82 -7.38 -37.92
N PRO A 139 -3.10 -6.88 -38.93
CA PRO A 139 -3.63 -5.88 -39.86
C PRO A 139 -4.84 -6.45 -40.61
N GLY A 140 -5.95 -5.72 -40.59
CA GLY A 140 -7.18 -6.12 -41.27
C GLY A 140 -8.17 -6.92 -40.41
N ASP A 141 -7.78 -7.35 -39.20
CA ASP A 141 -8.77 -7.73 -38.20
C ASP A 141 -9.58 -6.48 -37.78
N GLU A 142 -10.89 -6.65 -37.61
CA GLU A 142 -11.77 -5.56 -37.18
C GLU A 142 -11.52 -5.20 -35.71
N SER A 143 -11.75 -3.93 -35.36
CA SER A 143 -11.86 -3.54 -33.96
C SER A 143 -12.95 -4.36 -33.27
N PRO A 144 -12.77 -4.80 -32.01
CA PRO A 144 -13.84 -5.47 -31.28
C PRO A 144 -15.06 -4.55 -31.03
N PHE A 145 -14.91 -3.24 -31.29
CA PHE A 145 -15.97 -2.26 -31.17
C PHE A 145 -16.56 -1.80 -32.52
N ALA A 146 -16.05 -2.31 -33.65
CA ALA A 146 -16.56 -1.98 -34.97
C ALA A 146 -18.08 -2.23 -35.05
N PRO A 147 -18.86 -1.32 -35.65
CA PRO A 147 -20.29 -1.55 -35.88
C PRO A 147 -20.48 -2.81 -36.74
N LYS A 148 -21.31 -3.74 -36.28
CA LYS A 148 -21.70 -4.91 -37.08
C LYS A 148 -22.87 -4.53 -37.97
N PHE A 149 -22.88 -4.99 -39.22
CA PHE A 149 -24.08 -4.93 -40.03
C PHE A 149 -25.18 -5.77 -39.34
N GLU A 150 -26.34 -5.17 -39.08
CA GLU A 150 -27.52 -5.94 -38.67
C GLU A 150 -27.94 -6.82 -39.85
N GLU A 151 -27.59 -8.10 -39.81
CA GLU A 151 -28.26 -9.07 -40.66
C GLU A 151 -29.71 -9.19 -40.18
N LYS A 152 -30.63 -8.50 -40.87
CA LYS A 152 -32.05 -8.87 -40.87
C LYS A 152 -32.19 -10.22 -41.59
N GLY A 153 -31.93 -11.30 -40.86
CA GLY A 153 -32.01 -12.67 -41.35
C GLY A 153 -32.45 -13.62 -40.24
N GLU A 154 -33.68 -14.10 -40.36
CA GLU A 154 -34.38 -15.16 -39.64
C GLU A 154 -33.57 -15.98 -38.62
N GLN A 155 -34.00 -15.94 -37.36
CA GLN A 155 -33.74 -16.99 -36.38
C GLN A 155 -34.25 -18.34 -36.92
N LYS A 156 -33.34 -19.14 -37.48
CA LYS A 156 -33.51 -20.59 -37.50
C LYS A 156 -32.77 -21.17 -36.31
N GLU A 157 -33.55 -21.55 -35.30
CA GLU A 157 -33.12 -22.52 -34.29
C GLU A 157 -32.82 -23.86 -34.97
N GLU A 158 -31.56 -24.10 -35.33
CA GLU A 158 -31.08 -25.47 -35.48
C GLU A 158 -30.67 -25.99 -34.10
N LYS A 159 -31.52 -26.88 -33.57
CA LYS A 159 -31.16 -27.77 -32.45
C LYS A 159 -29.96 -28.62 -32.86
N ALA A 160 -28.78 -28.29 -32.35
CA ALA A 160 -27.64 -29.19 -32.35
C ALA A 160 -27.82 -30.23 -31.24
N GLU A 161 -28.12 -31.47 -31.63
CA GLU A 161 -28.04 -32.64 -30.76
C GLU A 161 -26.62 -32.79 -30.19
N SER A 162 -26.58 -33.03 -28.88
CA SER A 162 -25.37 -33.38 -28.14
C SER A 162 -24.78 -34.69 -28.66
N LYS A 163 -23.66 -34.61 -29.38
CA LYS A 163 -22.71 -35.72 -29.50
C LYS A 163 -21.40 -35.35 -28.85
N ASP A 164 -21.22 -35.96 -27.68
CA ASP A 164 -20.00 -36.10 -26.93
C ASP A 164 -18.86 -36.60 -27.84
N LYS A 165 -17.90 -35.71 -28.10
CA LYS A 165 -16.57 -36.03 -28.61
C LYS A 165 -15.57 -35.06 -27.99
N SER A 166 -14.82 -35.58 -27.01
CA SER A 166 -13.53 -35.05 -26.61
C SER A 166 -12.59 -35.02 -27.83
N LYS A 167 -12.56 -33.89 -28.54
CA LYS A 167 -11.47 -33.51 -29.42
C LYS A 167 -10.93 -32.19 -28.91
N THR A 168 -9.70 -32.21 -28.42
CA THR A 168 -8.87 -31.04 -28.21
C THR A 168 -8.84 -30.22 -29.50
N SER A 169 -9.61 -29.14 -29.54
CA SER A 169 -9.47 -28.11 -30.58
C SER A 169 -8.03 -27.61 -30.57
N PRO A 170 -7.37 -27.43 -31.73
CA PRO A 170 -6.03 -26.87 -31.77
C PRO A 170 -6.01 -25.49 -31.12
N ALA A 171 -4.92 -25.16 -30.42
CA ALA A 171 -4.74 -23.86 -29.78
C ALA A 171 -4.96 -22.74 -30.82
N PRO A 172 -5.67 -21.65 -30.46
CA PRO A 172 -5.94 -20.55 -31.38
C PRO A 172 -4.61 -19.93 -31.82
N GLN A 173 -4.37 -19.89 -33.14
CA GLN A 173 -3.13 -19.37 -33.70
C GLN A 173 -3.16 -17.84 -33.67
N SER A 174 -2.24 -17.23 -32.92
CA SER A 174 -2.11 -15.78 -32.85
C SER A 174 -1.39 -15.30 -34.10
N LYS A 175 -2.08 -14.49 -34.92
CA LYS A 175 -1.44 -13.76 -36.02
C LYS A 175 -1.14 -12.35 -35.52
N ILE A 176 0.14 -12.04 -35.41
CA ILE A 176 0.61 -10.79 -34.83
C ILE A 176 1.58 -10.16 -35.82
N ASP A 177 1.26 -8.94 -36.26
CA ASP A 177 2.16 -8.08 -37.01
C ASP A 177 2.45 -6.82 -36.20
N PRO A 178 3.67 -6.65 -35.66
CA PRO A 178 4.00 -5.47 -34.86
C PRO A 178 4.03 -4.17 -35.69
N ARG A 179 4.05 -4.23 -37.02
CA ARG A 179 4.10 -3.03 -37.86
C ARG A 179 2.77 -2.28 -37.76
N GLY A 180 2.87 -1.00 -37.42
CA GLY A 180 1.72 -0.12 -37.30
C GLY A 180 0.77 -0.48 -36.16
N ILE A 181 1.26 -1.18 -35.12
CA ILE A 181 0.40 -1.65 -34.01
C ILE A 181 -0.11 -0.50 -33.13
N MET A 182 0.66 0.58 -33.01
CA MET A 182 0.28 1.76 -32.25
C MET A 182 -0.93 2.46 -32.88
N GLU A 183 -0.99 2.53 -34.22
CA GLU A 183 -2.12 3.07 -34.98
C GLU A 183 -3.38 2.19 -34.88
N ARG A 184 -3.20 0.91 -34.50
CA ARG A 184 -4.28 -0.04 -34.24
C ARG A 184 -4.59 -0.21 -32.75
N THR A 185 -4.13 0.73 -31.92
CA THR A 185 -4.37 0.73 -30.48
C THR A 185 -5.32 1.85 -30.09
N PHE A 186 -6.41 1.53 -29.39
CA PHE A 186 -7.44 2.49 -28.99
C PHE A 186 -8.02 2.20 -27.61
N ALA A 187 -8.64 3.22 -27.01
CA ALA A 187 -9.35 3.08 -25.73
C ALA A 187 -10.57 2.16 -25.89
N VAL A 188 -10.88 1.40 -24.85
CA VAL A 188 -12.11 0.60 -24.80
C VAL A 188 -13.33 1.52 -24.69
N GLU A 189 -14.36 1.25 -25.48
CA GLU A 189 -15.59 2.07 -25.50
C GLU A 189 -16.40 1.93 -24.20
N ASN A 190 -17.07 3.01 -23.81
CA ASN A 190 -17.99 3.09 -22.65
C ASN A 190 -17.35 2.68 -21.32
N VAL A 191 -16.07 3.00 -21.14
CA VAL A 191 -15.38 2.90 -19.86
C VAL A 191 -14.95 4.29 -19.43
N GLU A 192 -15.40 4.71 -18.25
CA GLU A 192 -14.92 5.93 -17.62
C GLU A 192 -13.54 5.69 -17.00
N ARG A 193 -12.77 6.76 -16.83
CA ARG A 193 -11.52 6.71 -16.08
C ARG A 193 -11.77 6.30 -14.62
N GLY A 194 -10.81 5.61 -14.01
CA GLY A 194 -10.92 5.16 -12.62
C GLY A 194 -9.60 4.62 -12.09
N MET A 195 -9.58 4.16 -10.84
CA MET A 195 -8.49 3.36 -10.27
C MET A 195 -8.66 1.88 -10.64
N TYR A 196 -8.19 1.52 -11.84
CA TYR A 196 -8.23 0.13 -12.32
C TYR A 196 -6.87 -0.55 -12.20
N PHE A 197 -6.89 -1.81 -11.76
CA PHE A 197 -5.72 -2.66 -11.62
C PHE A 197 -6.02 -4.04 -12.19
N ARG A 198 -4.96 -4.81 -12.51
CA ARG A 198 -5.02 -6.22 -12.96
C ARG A 198 -6.14 -6.51 -13.96
N LEU A 199 -5.81 -6.38 -15.24
CA LEU A 199 -6.66 -6.77 -16.34
C LEU A 199 -6.34 -8.20 -16.78
N GLU A 200 -7.34 -9.08 -16.80
CA GLU A 200 -7.25 -10.40 -17.43
C GLU A 200 -8.40 -10.60 -18.42
N ALA A 201 -8.05 -10.91 -19.67
CA ALA A 201 -9.01 -11.11 -20.74
C ALA A 201 -9.75 -12.45 -20.62
N THR A 202 -11.03 -12.41 -20.96
CA THR A 202 -11.96 -13.54 -21.01
C THR A 202 -12.46 -13.73 -22.44
N GLU A 203 -13.27 -14.77 -22.71
CA GLU A 203 -13.78 -15.02 -24.07
C GLU A 203 -14.68 -13.89 -24.61
N ASP A 204 -15.38 -13.18 -23.71
CA ASP A 204 -16.39 -12.17 -24.02
C ASP A 204 -16.04 -10.76 -23.51
N GLY A 205 -14.78 -10.53 -23.10
CA GLY A 205 -14.31 -9.25 -22.60
C GLY A 205 -13.14 -9.38 -21.64
N PHE A 206 -13.21 -8.78 -20.47
CA PHE A 206 -12.11 -8.82 -19.49
C PHE A 206 -12.60 -8.53 -18.07
N LEU A 207 -11.81 -8.94 -17.10
CA LEU A 207 -11.97 -8.66 -15.67
C LEU A 207 -10.94 -7.62 -15.25
N MET A 208 -11.29 -6.80 -14.25
CA MET A 208 -10.40 -5.84 -13.61
C MET A 208 -10.67 -5.76 -12.11
N LEU A 209 -9.67 -5.33 -11.34
CA LEU A 209 -9.87 -4.79 -10.00
C LEU A 209 -10.13 -3.27 -10.10
N LYS A 210 -11.02 -2.77 -9.26
CA LYS A 210 -11.35 -1.34 -9.14
C LYS A 210 -11.24 -0.89 -7.69
N GLY A 211 -10.49 0.19 -7.42
CA GLY A 211 -10.47 0.88 -6.13
C GLY A 211 -11.72 1.75 -5.92
N GLU A 212 -12.16 1.92 -4.66
CA GLU A 212 -13.27 2.83 -4.33
C GLU A 212 -12.81 4.24 -4.00
N GLU A 213 -11.69 4.37 -3.28
CA GLU A 213 -11.13 5.66 -2.86
C GLU A 213 -9.61 5.67 -3.07
N PRO A 214 -9.01 6.83 -3.37
CA PRO A 214 -7.56 6.99 -3.33
C PRO A 214 -7.04 6.69 -1.93
N LEU A 215 -6.09 5.76 -1.81
CA LEU A 215 -5.37 5.55 -0.55
C LEU A 215 -4.01 6.23 -0.64
N PHE A 216 -3.48 6.64 0.51
CA PHE A 216 -2.20 7.35 0.63
C PHE A 216 -1.06 6.61 -0.07
N GLU A 217 -1.03 5.27 0.04
CA GLU A 217 -0.02 4.40 -0.58
C GLU A 217 -0.53 3.68 -1.84
N ASN A 218 -1.77 3.87 -2.31
CA ASN A 218 -2.34 3.09 -3.43
C ASN A 218 -2.21 3.83 -4.78
N CYS A 219 -1.20 4.68 -4.91
CA CYS A 219 -0.76 5.24 -6.20
C CYS A 219 0.02 4.23 -7.06
N TYR A 220 0.33 3.07 -6.48
CA TYR A 220 1.05 1.97 -7.11
C TYR A 220 0.16 1.17 -8.07
N THR A 221 0.74 0.72 -9.19
CA THR A 221 -0.01 0.03 -10.28
C THR A 221 -0.01 -1.49 -10.12
N VAL A 222 0.73 -2.02 -9.14
CA VAL A 222 0.87 -3.45 -8.88
C VAL A 222 -0.07 -3.92 -7.79
N VAL A 223 -0.93 -4.88 -8.14
CA VAL A 223 -1.64 -5.72 -7.17
C VAL A 223 -1.07 -7.13 -7.20
N THR A 224 -0.56 -7.58 -6.06
CA THR A 224 -0.05 -8.95 -5.85
C THR A 224 -0.92 -9.71 -4.85
N ASP A 225 -0.64 -11.00 -4.68
CA ASP A 225 -1.29 -11.80 -3.63
C ASP A 225 -0.93 -11.37 -2.20
N LYS A 226 0.06 -10.48 -2.03
CA LYS A 226 0.42 -9.87 -0.75
C LYS A 226 -0.30 -8.55 -0.51
N THR A 227 -0.87 -7.92 -1.54
CA THR A 227 -1.65 -6.70 -1.39
C THR A 227 -2.82 -6.97 -0.43
N SER A 228 -3.00 -6.06 0.54
CA SER A 228 -4.00 -6.18 1.61
C SER A 228 -5.20 -5.27 1.43
N ASP A 229 -5.18 -4.41 0.42
CA ASP A 229 -6.27 -3.49 0.10
C ASP A 229 -7.52 -4.22 -0.37
N ASN A 230 -8.66 -3.54 -0.23
CA ASN A 230 -9.96 -4.06 -0.63
C ASN A 230 -10.37 -3.41 -1.94
N TYR A 231 -10.32 -4.19 -3.02
CA TYR A 231 -10.79 -3.81 -4.35
C TYR A 231 -12.12 -4.48 -4.67
N ASN A 232 -12.79 -3.94 -5.69
CA ASN A 232 -13.97 -4.54 -6.30
C ASN A 232 -13.59 -5.22 -7.61
N LEU A 233 -13.96 -6.48 -7.77
CA LEU A 233 -13.90 -7.15 -9.07
C LEU A 233 -14.99 -6.58 -9.96
N VAL A 234 -14.62 -6.15 -11.16
CA VAL A 234 -15.54 -5.69 -12.19
C VAL A 234 -15.28 -6.43 -13.50
N ALA A 235 -16.31 -6.61 -14.30
CA ALA A 235 -16.23 -7.29 -15.59
C ALA A 235 -16.70 -6.36 -16.71
N TYR A 236 -15.91 -6.22 -17.76
CA TYR A 236 -16.34 -5.57 -19.00
C TYR A 236 -16.83 -6.61 -19.99
N ASN A 237 -18.01 -6.41 -20.54
CA ASN A 237 -18.59 -7.27 -21.57
C ASN A 237 -18.52 -6.60 -22.94
N LEU A 238 -17.90 -7.25 -23.92
CA LEU A 238 -17.72 -6.72 -25.28
C LEU A 238 -19.01 -6.62 -26.07
N LYS A 239 -19.96 -7.54 -25.84
CA LYS A 239 -21.25 -7.54 -26.55
C LYS A 239 -22.12 -6.37 -26.11
N ASP A 240 -22.21 -6.17 -24.80
CA ASP A 240 -23.02 -5.13 -24.19
C ASP A 240 -22.29 -3.78 -24.10
N LYS A 241 -20.97 -3.76 -24.37
CA LYS A 241 -20.06 -2.61 -24.24
C LYS A 241 -20.25 -1.88 -22.91
N LYS A 242 -20.24 -2.62 -21.79
CA LYS A 242 -20.47 -2.06 -20.45
C LYS A 242 -19.70 -2.81 -19.37
N ILE A 243 -19.40 -2.10 -18.29
CA ILE A 243 -18.91 -2.68 -17.05
C ILE A 243 -20.09 -3.16 -16.21
N SER A 244 -19.94 -4.33 -15.59
CA SER A 244 -20.83 -4.85 -14.55
C SER A 244 -20.04 -5.15 -13.28
N ASP A 245 -20.67 -4.89 -12.14
CA ASP A 245 -20.11 -5.21 -10.83
C ASP A 245 -20.01 -6.73 -10.61
N GLY A 246 -18.91 -7.14 -9.98
CA GLY A 246 -18.66 -8.49 -9.48
C GLY A 246 -18.58 -8.52 -7.95
N ILE A 247 -17.62 -9.28 -7.41
CA ILE A 247 -17.38 -9.40 -5.96
C ILE A 247 -16.74 -8.11 -5.41
N LYS A 248 -17.27 -7.61 -4.29
CA LYS A 248 -16.69 -6.47 -3.55
C LYS A 248 -15.78 -6.92 -2.40
N GLY A 249 -14.76 -6.10 -2.09
CA GLY A 249 -13.90 -6.30 -0.92
C GLY A 249 -12.95 -7.50 -1.04
N ILE A 250 -12.33 -7.67 -2.21
CA ILE A 250 -11.31 -8.70 -2.45
C ILE A 250 -9.92 -8.06 -2.50
N ASN A 251 -8.88 -8.81 -2.15
CA ASN A 251 -7.49 -8.38 -2.30
C ASN A 251 -6.97 -8.60 -3.71
N ASN A 252 -7.26 -9.78 -4.28
CA ASN A 252 -6.75 -10.16 -5.59
C ASN A 252 -7.59 -11.28 -6.23
N TYR A 253 -7.40 -11.51 -7.53
CA TYR A 253 -7.97 -12.65 -8.26
C TYR A 253 -6.98 -13.21 -9.30
N HIS A 254 -7.20 -14.46 -9.71
CA HIS A 254 -6.52 -15.07 -10.86
C HIS A 254 -7.52 -15.88 -11.69
N LEU A 255 -7.43 -15.78 -13.00
CA LEU A 255 -8.26 -16.52 -13.94
C LEU A 255 -7.63 -17.89 -14.26
N SER A 256 -8.44 -18.95 -14.35
CA SER A 256 -7.96 -20.29 -14.74
C SER A 256 -7.40 -20.29 -16.17
N SER A 257 -6.52 -21.24 -16.49
CA SER A 257 -5.89 -21.32 -17.82
C SER A 257 -6.91 -21.50 -18.96
N ASP A 258 -8.03 -22.16 -18.69
CA ASP A 258 -9.14 -22.31 -19.64
C ASP A 258 -10.11 -21.13 -19.65
N ARG A 259 -9.85 -20.11 -18.82
CA ARG A 259 -10.60 -18.85 -18.71
C ARG A 259 -12.05 -19.00 -18.25
N LYS A 260 -12.39 -20.12 -17.59
CA LYS A 260 -13.77 -20.42 -17.14
C LYS A 260 -14.02 -20.17 -15.66
N LYS A 261 -12.99 -20.15 -14.84
CA LYS A 261 -13.09 -20.01 -13.38
C LYS A 261 -12.14 -18.94 -12.87
N ILE A 262 -12.51 -18.28 -11.78
CA ILE A 262 -11.66 -17.35 -11.05
C ILE A 262 -11.42 -17.92 -9.66
N VAL A 263 -10.18 -17.84 -9.19
CA VAL A 263 -9.88 -17.91 -7.76
C VAL A 263 -9.71 -16.48 -7.23
N TYR A 264 -10.40 -16.14 -6.15
CA TYR A 264 -10.26 -14.84 -5.48
C TYR A 264 -9.75 -15.00 -4.04
N LYS A 265 -9.11 -13.95 -3.54
CA LYS A 265 -8.67 -13.81 -2.15
C LYS A 265 -9.36 -12.61 -1.51
N ALA A 266 -9.93 -12.79 -0.31
CA ALA A 266 -10.53 -11.72 0.50
C ALA A 266 -10.09 -11.88 1.97
N GLY A 267 -9.09 -11.10 2.39
CA GLY A 267 -8.38 -11.27 3.65
C GLY A 267 -7.75 -12.67 3.74
N LYS A 268 -8.27 -13.48 4.67
CA LYS A 268 -7.84 -14.88 4.88
C LYS A 268 -8.70 -15.90 4.11
N LYS A 269 -9.75 -15.44 3.41
CA LYS A 269 -10.68 -16.31 2.67
C LYS A 269 -10.24 -16.44 1.23
N PHE A 270 -10.42 -17.64 0.67
CA PHE A 270 -10.27 -17.91 -0.75
C PHE A 270 -11.56 -18.53 -1.27
N GLY A 271 -11.93 -18.25 -2.52
CA GLY A 271 -13.07 -18.90 -3.16
C GLY A 271 -12.88 -19.06 -4.66
N ILE A 272 -13.63 -20.00 -5.25
CA ILE A 272 -13.61 -20.29 -6.69
C ILE A 272 -15.01 -20.05 -7.26
N ILE A 273 -15.12 -19.16 -8.24
CA ILE A 273 -16.38 -18.82 -8.93
C ILE A 273 -16.21 -18.90 -10.46
N ASP A 274 -17.31 -18.69 -11.19
CA ASP A 274 -17.27 -18.58 -12.65
C ASP A 274 -16.56 -17.31 -13.12
N ALA A 275 -15.99 -17.36 -14.33
CA ALA A 275 -15.23 -16.26 -14.93
C ALA A 275 -16.03 -14.98 -15.22
N ASN A 276 -17.35 -14.99 -15.04
CA ASN A 276 -18.16 -13.78 -15.10
C ASN A 276 -17.94 -12.84 -13.88
N GLY A 277 -17.22 -13.30 -12.85
CA GLY A 277 -16.84 -12.50 -11.68
C GLY A 277 -17.99 -12.18 -10.72
N LYS A 278 -19.18 -12.74 -10.92
CA LYS A 278 -20.37 -12.45 -10.09
C LYS A 278 -20.39 -13.31 -8.82
N GLY A 279 -20.72 -12.69 -7.70
CA GLY A 279 -20.89 -13.36 -6.42
C GLY A 279 -20.60 -12.44 -5.23
N ASN A 280 -20.45 -13.04 -4.06
CA ASN A 280 -20.08 -12.39 -2.81
C ASN A 280 -18.87 -13.09 -2.17
N VAL A 281 -18.18 -12.37 -1.28
CA VAL A 281 -17.12 -12.97 -0.46
C VAL A 281 -17.69 -14.11 0.38
N GLY A 282 -17.19 -15.32 0.16
CA GLY A 282 -17.68 -16.57 0.76
C GLY A 282 -18.24 -17.57 -0.26
N ASP A 283 -18.62 -17.11 -1.45
CA ASP A 283 -19.06 -18.00 -2.53
C ASP A 283 -17.88 -18.85 -3.02
N GLY A 284 -18.13 -20.16 -3.21
CA GLY A 284 -17.10 -21.11 -3.64
C GLY A 284 -15.93 -21.27 -2.64
N ALA A 285 -16.15 -20.97 -1.35
CA ALA A 285 -15.11 -20.95 -0.33
C ALA A 285 -14.28 -22.24 -0.31
N ILE A 286 -12.96 -22.08 -0.25
CA ILE A 286 -12.01 -23.16 -0.09
C ILE A 286 -11.76 -23.38 1.40
N ASP A 287 -12.01 -24.60 1.88
CA ASP A 287 -11.73 -24.99 3.26
C ASP A 287 -10.33 -25.62 3.40
N PHE A 288 -9.44 -24.91 4.10
CA PHE A 288 -8.10 -25.39 4.44
C PHE A 288 -8.02 -26.03 5.83
N SER A 289 -9.13 -26.20 6.56
CA SER A 289 -9.15 -26.70 7.94
C SER A 289 -8.56 -28.12 8.09
N SER A 290 -8.63 -28.92 7.03
CA SER A 290 -8.07 -30.27 6.98
C SER A 290 -6.60 -30.31 6.51
N ALA A 291 -6.07 -29.21 5.96
CA ALA A 291 -4.70 -29.13 5.51
C ALA A 291 -3.75 -29.10 6.71
N LYS A 292 -2.83 -30.07 6.78
CA LYS A 292 -1.84 -30.18 7.85
C LYS A 292 -0.45 -30.17 7.24
N PHE A 293 0.41 -29.32 7.79
CA PHE A 293 1.83 -29.26 7.44
C PHE A 293 2.64 -29.90 8.55
N LYS A 294 3.54 -30.82 8.17
CA LYS A 294 4.57 -31.33 9.09
C LYS A 294 5.80 -30.46 8.92
N ILE A 295 6.12 -29.68 9.95
CA ILE A 295 7.24 -28.74 9.95
C ILE A 295 8.35 -29.30 10.84
N ASN A 296 9.58 -29.34 10.31
CA ASN A 296 10.79 -29.59 11.09
C ASN A 296 11.48 -28.25 11.35
N PHE A 297 11.29 -27.68 12.55
CA PHE A 297 11.80 -26.35 12.88
C PHE A 297 13.32 -26.25 12.79
N LYS A 298 14.07 -27.33 13.09
CA LYS A 298 15.53 -27.29 13.02
C LYS A 298 16.02 -27.11 11.58
N GLU A 299 15.40 -27.83 10.64
CA GLU A 299 15.70 -27.69 9.21
C GLU A 299 15.18 -26.36 8.65
N GLU A 300 13.96 -25.96 9.03
CA GLU A 300 13.35 -24.71 8.58
C GLU A 300 14.14 -23.49 9.07
N PHE A 301 14.54 -23.44 10.33
CA PHE A 301 15.34 -22.33 10.87
C PHE A 301 16.68 -22.20 10.17
N THR A 302 17.31 -23.34 9.86
CA THR A 302 18.54 -23.35 9.05
C THR A 302 18.29 -22.77 7.66
N GLN A 303 17.18 -23.12 7.00
CA GLN A 303 16.83 -22.57 5.69
C GLN A 303 16.55 -21.06 5.77
N ILE A 304 15.75 -20.61 6.73
CA ILE A 304 15.41 -19.19 6.93
C ILE A 304 16.67 -18.36 7.17
N PHE A 305 17.57 -18.83 8.05
CA PHE A 305 18.84 -18.13 8.31
C PHE A 305 19.69 -18.03 7.04
N ASN A 306 19.82 -19.13 6.30
CA ASN A 306 20.55 -19.15 5.03
C ASN A 306 19.90 -18.23 3.98
N GLU A 307 18.58 -18.09 3.99
CA GLU A 307 17.87 -17.18 3.10
C GLU A 307 18.08 -15.71 3.49
N ALA A 308 18.01 -15.38 4.78
CA ALA A 308 18.36 -14.04 5.28
C ALA A 308 19.79 -13.65 4.87
N TYR A 309 20.76 -14.53 5.11
CA TYR A 309 22.14 -14.36 4.62
C TYR A 309 22.20 -14.12 3.11
N ARG A 310 21.48 -14.94 2.32
CA ARG A 310 21.49 -14.81 0.86
C ARG A 310 20.88 -13.50 0.40
N ILE A 311 19.80 -13.03 1.03
CA ILE A 311 19.15 -11.77 0.70
C ILE A 311 20.14 -10.63 0.89
N GLU A 312 20.75 -10.52 2.06
CA GLU A 312 21.75 -9.48 2.33
C GLU A 312 22.92 -9.57 1.35
N ARG A 313 23.57 -10.74 1.23
CA ARG A 313 24.70 -10.92 0.31
C ARG A 313 24.37 -10.53 -1.14
N ASP A 314 23.15 -10.81 -1.59
CA ASP A 314 22.77 -10.69 -3.00
C ASP A 314 22.15 -9.34 -3.37
N TRP A 315 21.58 -8.63 -2.41
CA TRP A 315 20.79 -7.40 -2.62
C TRP A 315 21.31 -6.19 -1.84
N PHE A 316 22.29 -6.35 -0.95
CA PHE A 316 22.93 -5.21 -0.31
C PHE A 316 23.53 -4.26 -1.34
N TYR A 317 23.40 -2.95 -1.08
CA TYR A 317 23.76 -1.91 -2.04
C TYR A 317 25.26 -1.92 -2.37
N ASP A 318 26.12 -2.18 -1.38
CA ASP A 318 27.57 -2.39 -1.58
C ASP A 318 27.88 -3.87 -1.80
N LYS A 319 28.31 -4.21 -3.01
CA LYS A 319 28.69 -5.60 -3.37
C LYS A 319 29.79 -6.19 -2.47
N ASN A 320 30.60 -5.34 -1.84
CA ASN A 320 31.66 -5.78 -0.92
C ASN A 320 31.20 -5.89 0.53
N LEU A 321 29.91 -5.64 0.84
CA LEU A 321 29.32 -5.75 2.17
C LEU A 321 30.10 -4.94 3.22
N HIS A 322 30.54 -3.72 2.87
CA HIS A 322 31.41 -2.88 3.71
C HIS A 322 32.74 -3.53 4.14
N GLY A 323 33.17 -4.59 3.43
CA GLY A 323 34.38 -5.35 3.74
C GLY A 323 34.21 -6.41 4.84
N VAL A 324 32.99 -6.70 5.27
CA VAL A 324 32.72 -7.75 6.27
C VAL A 324 32.97 -9.14 5.67
N ASP A 325 33.68 -10.01 6.39
CA ASP A 325 33.74 -11.46 6.08
C ASP A 325 32.39 -12.12 6.40
N PHE A 326 31.42 -11.87 5.53
CA PHE A 326 30.04 -12.24 5.76
C PHE A 326 29.85 -13.77 5.72
N GLU A 327 30.63 -14.47 4.89
CA GLU A 327 30.61 -15.93 4.85
C GLU A 327 31.18 -16.54 6.15
N GLY A 328 32.28 -16.00 6.68
CA GLY A 328 32.82 -16.38 7.98
C GLY A 328 31.81 -16.15 9.12
N LEU A 329 31.15 -15.00 9.13
CA LEU A 329 30.12 -14.65 10.11
C LEU A 329 28.92 -15.61 10.04
N LYS A 330 28.43 -15.89 8.84
CA LYS A 330 27.36 -16.87 8.61
C LYS A 330 27.73 -18.24 9.17
N ASN A 331 28.93 -18.73 8.90
CA ASN A 331 29.38 -20.04 9.37
C ASN A 331 29.44 -20.10 10.90
N LYS A 332 29.92 -19.04 11.54
CA LYS A 332 29.92 -18.91 13.01
C LYS A 332 28.52 -18.93 13.59
N LEU A 333 27.58 -18.17 13.03
CA LEU A 333 26.22 -18.07 13.56
C LEU A 333 25.38 -19.32 13.29
N LEU A 334 25.64 -20.04 12.20
CA LEU A 334 24.99 -21.31 11.87
C LEU A 334 25.16 -22.37 12.97
N GLU A 335 26.28 -22.35 13.71
CA GLU A 335 26.53 -23.29 14.81
C GLU A 335 25.53 -23.15 15.96
N TYR A 336 24.89 -21.98 16.13
CA TYR A 336 23.92 -21.72 17.19
C TYR A 336 22.48 -22.05 16.78
N ILE A 337 22.19 -22.20 15.49
CA ILE A 337 20.83 -22.48 14.98
C ILE A 337 20.20 -23.74 15.59
N PRO A 338 20.92 -24.85 15.82
CA PRO A 338 20.36 -26.05 16.46
C PRO A 338 19.84 -25.82 17.88
N GLU A 339 20.29 -24.77 18.56
CA GLU A 339 19.92 -24.38 19.92
C GLU A 339 18.71 -23.42 19.96
N CYS A 340 18.24 -22.92 18.81
CA CYS A 340 17.05 -22.09 18.75
C CYS A 340 15.80 -22.89 19.16
N GLY A 341 15.15 -22.50 20.25
CA GLY A 341 13.89 -23.09 20.71
C GLY A 341 12.67 -22.42 20.09
N THR A 342 12.81 -21.16 19.64
CA THR A 342 11.72 -20.33 19.14
C THR A 342 12.12 -19.52 17.91
N ARG A 343 11.12 -18.99 17.18
CA ARG A 343 11.36 -18.08 16.06
C ARG A 343 12.06 -16.78 16.50
N SER A 344 11.87 -16.37 17.76
CA SER A 344 12.55 -15.20 18.34
C SER A 344 14.05 -15.42 18.49
N ASP A 345 14.49 -16.62 18.91
CA ASP A 345 15.91 -16.97 19.00
C ASP A 345 16.57 -16.89 17.62
N LEU A 346 15.87 -17.38 16.59
CA LEU A 346 16.32 -17.25 15.21
C LEU A 346 16.37 -15.79 14.75
N ASN A 347 15.36 -14.97 15.07
CA ASN A 347 15.36 -13.55 14.75
C ASN A 347 16.54 -12.82 15.41
N TYR A 348 16.90 -13.20 16.64
CA TYR A 348 18.07 -12.67 17.30
C TYR A 348 19.35 -12.97 16.51
N LEU A 349 19.56 -14.23 16.10
CA LEU A 349 20.74 -14.60 15.30
C LEU A 349 20.77 -13.93 13.92
N ILE A 350 19.61 -13.77 13.27
CA ILE A 350 19.51 -12.98 12.03
C ILE A 350 19.84 -11.51 12.29
N GLY A 351 19.38 -10.96 13.42
CA GLY A 351 19.71 -9.61 13.86
C GLY A 351 21.22 -9.41 14.03
N GLU A 352 21.90 -10.32 14.71
CA GLU A 352 23.36 -10.30 14.86
C GLU A 352 24.07 -10.41 13.50
N LEU A 353 23.55 -11.23 12.56
CA LEU A 353 24.10 -11.34 11.21
C LEU A 353 24.04 -9.99 10.47
N ILE A 354 22.88 -9.34 10.45
CA ILE A 354 22.67 -8.12 9.66
C ILE A 354 23.26 -6.88 10.35
N ALA A 355 23.37 -6.86 11.68
CA ALA A 355 23.96 -5.75 12.44
C ALA A 355 25.43 -5.50 12.07
N GLU A 356 26.18 -6.55 11.74
CA GLU A 356 27.59 -6.45 11.33
C GLU A 356 27.78 -5.69 10.02
N LEU A 357 26.72 -5.54 9.19
CA LEU A 357 26.77 -4.70 8.00
C LEU A 357 26.83 -3.19 8.33
N ASN A 358 26.60 -2.79 9.59
CA ASN A 358 26.75 -1.41 10.08
C ASN A 358 26.02 -0.36 9.21
N ILE A 359 24.76 -0.62 8.88
CA ILE A 359 23.92 0.30 8.12
C ILE A 359 22.51 0.37 8.71
N GLY A 360 21.80 1.47 8.47
CA GLY A 360 20.36 1.56 8.70
C GLY A 360 19.57 0.65 7.75
N HIS A 361 18.26 0.54 7.96
CA HIS A 361 17.33 -0.14 7.05
C HIS A 361 17.55 -1.63 6.80
N THR A 362 18.41 -2.27 7.59
CA THR A 362 18.49 -3.73 7.71
C THR A 362 17.71 -4.17 8.94
N TYR A 363 16.47 -4.64 8.74
CA TYR A 363 15.57 -4.97 9.85
C TYR A 363 15.23 -6.46 9.88
N VAL A 364 15.00 -6.97 11.09
CA VAL A 364 14.43 -8.30 11.32
C VAL A 364 13.16 -8.17 12.15
N TRP A 365 12.04 -8.69 11.64
CA TRP A 365 10.77 -8.66 12.37
C TRP A 365 9.84 -9.81 11.96
N GLY A 366 8.85 -10.07 12.80
CA GLY A 366 7.75 -10.99 12.50
C GLY A 366 8.16 -12.47 12.42
N GLY A 367 7.46 -13.20 11.56
CA GLY A 367 7.51 -14.66 11.47
C GLY A 367 6.50 -15.36 12.40
N ASP A 368 6.53 -16.70 12.41
CA ASP A 368 5.72 -17.52 13.32
C ASP A 368 6.29 -17.46 14.76
N LEU A 369 6.10 -16.32 15.43
CA LEU A 369 6.60 -16.07 16.79
C LEU A 369 5.89 -16.93 17.86
N ARG A 370 4.81 -17.63 17.51
CA ARG A 370 4.02 -18.50 18.42
C ARG A 370 3.72 -17.85 19.76
N VAL A 371 3.30 -16.58 19.71
CA VAL A 371 2.89 -15.84 20.90
C VAL A 371 1.48 -16.29 21.28
N ASP A 372 1.38 -17.45 21.91
CA ASP A 372 0.10 -18.02 22.40
C ASP A 372 -0.37 -17.37 23.71
N SER A 373 0.37 -16.38 24.23
CA SER A 373 -0.02 -15.66 25.44
C SER A 373 -1.28 -14.83 25.16
N LYS A 374 -2.34 -15.06 25.94
CA LYS A 374 -3.54 -14.22 25.91
C LYS A 374 -3.16 -12.79 26.31
N LYS A 375 -3.19 -11.86 25.35
CA LYS A 375 -3.07 -10.43 25.65
C LYS A 375 -4.27 -10.02 26.51
N VAL A 376 -4.01 -9.36 27.63
CA VAL A 376 -5.03 -8.75 28.48
C VAL A 376 -5.15 -7.27 28.08
N PRO A 377 -6.14 -6.88 27.27
CA PRO A 377 -6.30 -5.48 26.89
C PRO A 377 -6.64 -4.64 28.11
N VAL A 378 -5.98 -3.49 28.24
CA VAL A 378 -6.26 -2.47 29.26
C VAL A 378 -6.71 -1.22 28.55
N VAL A 379 -7.83 -0.64 28.98
CA VAL A 379 -8.25 0.68 28.50
C VAL A 379 -7.75 1.78 29.41
N LEU A 380 -7.68 2.99 28.89
CA LEU A 380 -7.19 4.19 29.53
C LEU A 380 -8.27 5.28 29.54
N LEU A 381 -7.98 6.43 30.14
CA LEU A 381 -8.97 7.49 30.40
C LEU A 381 -8.60 8.87 29.83
N GLY A 382 -7.43 9.00 29.20
CA GLY A 382 -6.88 10.24 28.67
C GLY A 382 -6.47 11.19 29.78
N VAL A 383 -5.80 10.67 30.83
CA VAL A 383 -5.38 11.45 32.00
C VAL A 383 -4.05 10.96 32.56
N ASP A 384 -3.35 11.85 33.27
CA ASP A 384 -2.29 11.44 34.19
C ASP A 384 -2.86 11.29 35.61
N LEU A 385 -2.36 10.29 36.33
CA LEU A 385 -2.77 9.95 37.68
C LEU A 385 -1.58 9.97 38.63
N ASN A 386 -1.77 10.53 39.81
CA ASN A 386 -0.87 10.36 40.96
C ASN A 386 -1.48 9.33 41.93
N PHE A 387 -0.66 8.40 42.41
CA PHE A 387 -1.05 7.28 43.27
C PHE A 387 -0.51 7.40 44.72
N ASP A 388 -0.02 8.57 45.14
CA ASP A 388 0.59 8.76 46.46
C ASP A 388 -0.45 8.78 47.59
N GLU A 389 -1.67 9.21 47.29
CA GLU A 389 -2.80 9.30 48.22
C GLU A 389 -3.65 8.01 48.24
N ILE A 390 -4.68 7.94 49.09
CA ILE A 390 -5.54 6.76 49.25
C ILE A 390 -6.32 6.38 47.97
N TYR A 391 -6.63 7.35 47.11
CA TYR A 391 -7.25 7.15 45.79
C TYR A 391 -6.42 7.87 44.70
N PRO A 392 -6.40 7.37 43.45
CA PRO A 392 -5.74 8.02 42.33
C PRO A 392 -6.27 9.43 42.10
N LYS A 393 -5.36 10.41 42.09
CA LYS A 393 -5.67 11.82 41.80
C LYS A 393 -5.38 12.14 40.35
N ILE A 394 -6.34 12.74 39.66
CA ILE A 394 -6.20 13.23 38.29
C ILE A 394 -5.29 14.46 38.31
N THR A 395 -4.09 14.36 37.77
CA THR A 395 -3.12 15.48 37.72
C THR A 395 -3.19 16.25 36.42
N LYS A 396 -3.51 15.57 35.31
CA LYS A 396 -3.69 16.18 33.99
C LYS A 396 -4.85 15.53 33.27
N ILE A 397 -5.74 16.33 32.67
CA ILE A 397 -6.73 15.84 31.71
C ILE A 397 -6.30 16.28 30.33
N TYR A 398 -5.98 15.32 29.45
CA TYR A 398 -5.52 15.62 28.10
C TYR A 398 -6.67 16.22 27.27
N LYS A 399 -6.49 17.48 26.87
CA LYS A 399 -7.47 18.29 26.13
C LYS A 399 -6.77 18.98 24.96
N PRO A 400 -6.85 18.43 23.75
CA PRO A 400 -6.45 19.10 22.52
C PRO A 400 -7.12 20.47 22.36
N GLU A 401 -6.43 21.44 21.74
CA GLU A 401 -7.04 22.74 21.38
C GLU A 401 -8.14 22.56 20.31
N GLU A 402 -7.91 21.66 19.36
CA GLU A 402 -8.90 21.28 18.35
C GLU A 402 -9.78 20.13 18.86
N VAL A 403 -11.09 20.28 18.72
CA VAL A 403 -12.06 19.24 19.10
C VAL A 403 -12.15 18.18 18.01
N ASP A 404 -11.29 17.17 18.10
CA ASP A 404 -11.42 15.95 17.29
C ASP A 404 -12.33 14.93 18.01
N PRO A 405 -13.46 14.50 17.42
CA PRO A 405 -14.35 13.51 18.03
C PRO A 405 -13.68 12.17 18.36
N GLN A 406 -12.59 11.81 17.67
CA GLN A 406 -11.83 10.57 17.81
C GLN A 406 -10.66 10.69 18.80
N ILE A 407 -10.11 11.90 19.00
CA ILE A 407 -8.94 12.13 19.87
C ILE A 407 -9.38 12.93 21.11
N LYS A 408 -9.95 12.24 22.10
CA LYS A 408 -10.43 12.89 23.34
C LYS A 408 -10.26 12.04 24.59
N SER A 409 -10.04 12.73 25.71
CA SER A 409 -10.11 12.12 27.04
C SER A 409 -11.52 11.62 27.35
N SER A 410 -11.61 10.58 28.18
CA SER A 410 -12.85 10.05 28.73
C SER A 410 -13.64 11.08 29.57
N PHE A 411 -12.97 12.15 30.04
CA PHE A 411 -13.58 13.22 30.84
C PHE A 411 -14.00 14.44 30.00
N TYR A 412 -13.85 14.40 28.68
CA TYR A 412 -14.27 15.49 27.80
C TYR A 412 -15.78 15.78 27.95
N GLY A 413 -16.13 17.06 28.15
CA GLY A 413 -17.53 17.48 28.38
C GLY A 413 -18.13 17.08 29.73
N THR A 414 -17.34 16.52 30.67
CA THR A 414 -17.81 16.17 32.02
C THR A 414 -17.54 17.29 33.03
N PHE A 415 -18.11 17.18 34.24
CA PHE A 415 -17.83 18.12 35.34
C PHE A 415 -16.49 17.85 36.04
N VAL A 416 -15.81 16.76 35.71
CA VAL A 416 -14.55 16.35 36.35
C VAL A 416 -13.43 17.28 35.93
N LYS A 417 -12.59 17.66 36.91
CA LYS A 417 -11.46 18.56 36.72
C LYS A 417 -10.19 17.92 37.24
N GLU A 418 -9.05 18.46 36.83
CA GLU A 418 -7.77 18.18 37.47
C GLU A 418 -7.87 18.46 38.98
N GLY A 419 -7.26 17.60 39.79
CA GLY A 419 -7.39 17.58 41.24
C GLY A 419 -8.45 16.62 41.78
N PHE A 420 -9.37 16.12 40.94
CA PHE A 420 -10.35 15.11 41.36
C PHE A 420 -9.70 13.74 41.60
N TYR A 421 -10.34 12.93 42.42
CA TYR A 421 -9.95 11.57 42.78
C TYR A 421 -10.90 10.56 42.15
N ILE A 422 -10.36 9.45 41.66
CA ILE A 422 -11.15 8.30 41.20
C ILE A 422 -11.28 7.31 42.35
N ILE A 423 -12.45 7.25 42.95
CA ILE A 423 -12.76 6.46 44.14
C ILE A 423 -13.01 4.99 43.79
N SER A 424 -13.72 4.72 42.70
CA SER A 424 -14.00 3.36 42.24
C SER A 424 -14.23 3.28 40.74
N VAL A 425 -13.99 2.10 40.17
CA VAL A 425 -14.25 1.74 38.77
C VAL A 425 -15.20 0.53 38.74
N ASP A 426 -16.40 0.69 38.16
CA ASP A 426 -17.53 -0.26 38.23
C ASP A 426 -17.77 -0.80 39.64
N GLY A 427 -17.84 0.10 40.62
CA GLY A 427 -18.08 -0.23 42.02
C GLY A 427 -16.91 -0.90 42.75
N ARG A 428 -15.79 -1.20 42.07
CA ARG A 428 -14.56 -1.69 42.71
C ARG A 428 -13.69 -0.52 43.14
N GLU A 429 -13.37 -0.44 44.43
CA GLU A 429 -12.58 0.66 44.98
C GLU A 429 -11.17 0.71 44.39
N ALA A 430 -10.77 1.91 43.98
CA ALA A 430 -9.45 2.21 43.44
C ALA A 430 -8.51 2.66 44.56
N LYS A 431 -8.35 1.85 45.61
CA LYS A 431 -7.43 2.19 46.69
C LYS A 431 -5.97 2.09 46.25
N LYS A 432 -5.07 2.76 46.97
CA LYS A 432 -3.62 2.75 46.73
C LYS A 432 -2.98 1.36 46.65
N ASP A 433 -3.53 0.37 47.35
CA ASP A 433 -3.08 -1.03 47.35
C ASP A 433 -3.64 -1.86 46.18
N VAL A 434 -4.52 -1.28 45.36
CA VAL A 434 -5.09 -1.89 44.16
C VAL A 434 -4.38 -1.34 42.94
N ASN A 435 -3.94 -2.22 42.03
CA ASN A 435 -3.49 -1.79 40.71
C ASN A 435 -4.68 -1.18 39.95
N PHE A 436 -4.70 0.15 39.83
CA PHE A 436 -5.76 0.89 39.15
C PHE A 436 -5.99 0.39 37.72
N TYR A 437 -4.94 0.08 36.98
CA TYR A 437 -5.04 -0.38 35.60
C TYR A 437 -5.63 -1.79 35.50
N ALA A 438 -5.45 -2.64 36.53
CA ALA A 438 -6.12 -3.93 36.61
C ALA A 438 -7.66 -3.79 36.69
N LEU A 439 -8.14 -2.68 37.27
CA LEU A 439 -9.57 -2.38 37.26
C LEU A 439 -10.09 -2.10 35.85
N LEU A 440 -9.23 -1.73 34.90
CA LEU A 440 -9.57 -1.37 33.52
C LEU A 440 -9.30 -2.50 32.50
N GLU A 441 -8.90 -3.68 32.96
CA GLU A 441 -8.66 -4.85 32.11
C GLU A 441 -9.94 -5.39 31.44
N ASN A 442 -9.80 -5.88 30.21
CA ASN A 442 -10.85 -6.52 29.40
C ASN A 442 -12.11 -5.68 29.18
N ARG A 443 -11.98 -4.35 29.27
CA ARG A 443 -13.09 -3.42 29.03
C ARG A 443 -13.09 -2.94 27.59
N ASN A 444 -14.26 -2.84 27.00
CA ASN A 444 -14.45 -2.31 25.64
C ASN A 444 -15.77 -1.53 25.50
N LYS A 445 -16.38 -1.18 26.63
CA LYS A 445 -17.67 -0.48 26.77
C LYS A 445 -17.53 0.66 27.78
N ILE A 446 -18.63 1.39 27.98
CA ILE A 446 -18.79 2.42 29.00
C ILE A 446 -18.34 1.89 30.37
N VAL A 447 -17.62 2.74 31.10
CA VAL A 447 -17.14 2.48 32.47
C VAL A 447 -17.84 3.43 33.45
N GLU A 448 -18.33 2.89 34.56
CA GLU A 448 -18.80 3.70 35.69
C GLU A 448 -17.61 4.09 36.57
N LEU A 449 -17.42 5.38 36.78
CA LEU A 449 -16.46 5.91 37.74
C LEU A 449 -17.20 6.59 38.89
N LEU A 450 -16.75 6.37 40.11
CA LEU A 450 -17.10 7.19 41.26
C LEU A 450 -15.96 8.20 41.47
N VAL A 451 -16.27 9.49 41.37
CA VAL A 451 -15.26 10.57 41.43
C VAL A 451 -15.61 11.61 42.48
N ASN A 452 -14.60 12.25 43.07
CA ASN A 452 -14.78 13.28 44.09
C ASN A 452 -13.66 14.33 44.03
N ASP A 453 -13.89 15.55 44.50
CA ASP A 453 -12.85 16.58 44.63
C ASP A 453 -11.97 16.40 45.90
N LYS A 454 -12.33 15.43 46.73
CA LYS A 454 -11.61 15.02 47.95
C LYS A 454 -11.28 13.51 47.91
N PRO A 455 -10.23 13.05 48.59
CA PRO A 455 -9.83 11.64 48.64
C PRO A 455 -10.74 10.79 49.56
N GLN A 456 -12.06 10.90 49.42
CA GLN A 456 -13.05 10.22 50.26
C GLN A 456 -14.31 9.85 49.47
N LYS A 457 -15.11 8.93 50.01
CA LYS A 457 -16.40 8.52 49.41
C LYS A 457 -17.52 9.53 49.63
N ASP A 458 -17.50 10.24 50.76
CA ASP A 458 -18.55 11.19 51.09
C ASP A 458 -18.55 12.37 50.12
N GLY A 459 -19.71 12.62 49.51
CA GLY A 459 -19.88 13.60 48.43
C GLY A 459 -19.46 13.12 47.04
N ALA A 460 -18.99 11.87 46.88
CA ALA A 460 -18.56 11.35 45.59
C ALA A 460 -19.75 11.17 44.63
N ARG A 461 -19.51 11.40 43.33
CA ARG A 461 -20.53 11.36 42.27
C ARG A 461 -20.18 10.31 41.24
N LYS A 462 -21.20 9.57 40.79
CA LYS A 462 -21.05 8.61 39.70
C LYS A 462 -21.05 9.32 38.34
N ILE A 463 -20.22 8.85 37.43
CA ILE A 463 -20.21 9.24 36.02
C ILE A 463 -20.03 8.00 35.14
N LEU A 464 -20.53 8.09 33.92
CA LEU A 464 -20.30 7.09 32.88
C LEU A 464 -19.36 7.71 31.85
N VAL A 465 -18.28 6.99 31.52
CA VAL A 465 -17.30 7.46 30.55
C VAL A 465 -17.02 6.42 29.49
N ASN A 466 -16.67 6.88 28.28
CA ASN A 466 -16.13 6.01 27.24
C ASN A 466 -14.62 5.92 27.42
N PRO A 467 -14.07 4.75 27.79
CA PRO A 467 -12.64 4.59 27.91
C PRO A 467 -11.98 4.53 26.53
N ILE A 468 -10.68 4.80 26.47
CA ILE A 468 -9.90 4.82 25.22
C ILE A 468 -8.88 3.67 25.20
N ARG A 469 -8.64 3.08 24.02
CA ARG A 469 -7.74 1.92 23.90
C ARG A 469 -6.25 2.29 23.90
N ASN A 470 -5.95 3.51 23.47
CA ASN A 470 -4.60 4.05 23.35
C ASN A 470 -4.68 5.56 23.58
N GLU A 471 -3.66 6.12 24.21
CA GLU A 471 -3.51 7.55 24.47
C GLU A 471 -2.47 8.23 23.58
N MET A 472 -1.76 7.49 22.74
CA MET A 472 -0.63 8.02 21.95
C MET A 472 -1.01 9.25 21.12
N ALA A 473 -2.04 9.17 20.27
CA ALA A 473 -2.50 10.29 19.45
C ALA A 473 -2.98 11.49 20.29
N LEU A 474 -3.63 11.22 21.43
CA LEU A 474 -4.13 12.24 22.35
C LEU A 474 -2.98 12.98 23.05
N ARG A 475 -1.99 12.23 23.56
CA ARG A 475 -0.80 12.78 24.20
C ARG A 475 0.04 13.55 23.19
N TYR A 476 0.24 13.00 22.00
CA TYR A 476 0.94 13.65 20.89
C TYR A 476 0.31 15.01 20.56
N ARG A 477 -1.01 15.04 20.32
CA ARG A 477 -1.72 16.28 20.00
C ARG A 477 -1.53 17.35 21.08
N VAL A 478 -1.75 16.99 22.34
CA VAL A 478 -1.59 17.93 23.45
C VAL A 478 -0.15 18.42 23.57
N TRP A 479 0.84 17.56 23.33
CA TRP A 479 2.25 17.97 23.33
C TRP A 479 2.56 18.96 22.20
N VAL A 480 2.03 18.76 20.98
CA VAL A 480 2.18 19.72 19.88
C VAL A 480 1.51 21.05 20.21
N ASP A 481 0.27 21.02 20.72
CA ASP A 481 -0.47 22.23 21.09
C ASP A 481 0.24 23.02 22.19
N GLU A 482 0.75 22.33 23.23
CA GLU A 482 1.50 22.94 24.33
C GLU A 482 2.81 23.60 23.84
N ASN A 483 3.52 22.98 22.91
CA ASN A 483 4.72 23.57 22.31
C ASN A 483 4.36 24.78 21.44
N ARG A 484 3.32 24.70 20.60
CA ARG A 484 2.82 25.84 19.83
C ARG A 484 2.44 27.02 20.73
N ALA A 485 1.68 26.76 21.79
CA ALA A 485 1.27 27.77 22.76
C ALA A 485 2.47 28.36 23.53
N LYS A 486 3.48 27.55 23.84
CA LYS A 486 4.73 28.00 24.44
C LYS A 486 5.50 28.94 23.50
N VAL A 487 5.70 28.56 22.24
CA VAL A 487 6.40 29.38 21.23
C VAL A 487 5.65 30.69 20.99
N ALA A 488 4.32 30.64 20.85
CA ALA A 488 3.49 31.82 20.70
C ALA A 488 3.63 32.77 21.92
N ARG A 489 3.56 32.24 23.14
CA ARG A 489 3.72 33.04 24.36
C ARG A 489 5.11 33.67 24.48
N MET A 490 6.17 32.91 24.20
CA MET A 490 7.56 33.40 24.32
C MET A 490 7.91 34.43 23.23
N SER A 491 7.27 34.33 22.06
CA SER A 491 7.52 35.24 20.93
C SER A 491 6.51 36.39 20.81
N ASN A 492 5.55 36.50 21.75
CA ASN A 492 4.39 37.39 21.63
C ASN A 492 3.63 37.20 20.30
N GLY A 493 3.46 35.94 19.88
CA GLY A 493 2.72 35.54 18.69
C GLY A 493 3.43 35.76 17.36
N LYS A 494 4.74 36.06 17.37
CA LYS A 494 5.53 36.35 16.17
C LYS A 494 6.20 35.14 15.53
N ILE A 495 6.42 34.07 16.30
CA ILE A 495 7.05 32.85 15.79
C ILE A 495 5.97 31.76 15.71
N GLY A 496 5.85 31.14 14.54
CA GLY A 496 5.02 29.95 14.34
C GLY A 496 5.73 28.67 14.75
N TYR A 497 4.96 27.62 14.98
CA TYR A 497 5.47 26.29 15.32
C TYR A 497 4.71 25.22 14.55
N VAL A 498 5.44 24.32 13.93
CA VAL A 498 4.94 23.16 13.17
C VAL A 498 5.76 21.96 13.60
N HIS A 499 5.10 20.85 13.91
CA HIS A 499 5.78 19.59 14.19
C HIS A 499 5.48 18.58 13.08
N ILE A 500 6.49 17.81 12.68
CA ILE A 500 6.40 16.78 11.65
C ILE A 500 6.73 15.43 12.34
N PRO A 501 5.73 14.59 12.66
CA PRO A 501 5.93 13.37 13.44
C PRO A 501 6.56 12.21 12.66
N ASP A 502 6.36 12.19 11.34
CA ASP A 502 6.96 11.23 10.41
C ASP A 502 6.99 11.85 9.00
N MET A 503 7.59 11.15 8.04
CA MET A 503 7.50 11.46 6.60
C MET A 503 6.51 10.54 5.87
N GLY A 504 5.41 10.19 6.55
CA GLY A 504 4.31 9.40 6.03
C GLY A 504 3.00 10.18 5.99
N GLU A 505 1.89 9.45 6.10
CA GLU A 505 0.53 10.03 6.02
C GLU A 505 0.24 10.95 7.20
N GLU A 506 0.61 10.54 8.41
CA GLU A 506 0.38 11.33 9.62
C GLU A 506 1.22 12.61 9.61
N GLY A 507 2.46 12.55 9.11
CA GLY A 507 3.31 13.70 8.81
C GLY A 507 2.61 14.75 7.95
N LEU A 508 2.04 14.34 6.81
CA LEU A 508 1.31 15.24 5.93
C LEU A 508 0.02 15.77 6.56
N LYS A 509 -0.71 14.94 7.32
CA LYS A 509 -1.90 15.39 8.07
C LYS A 509 -1.54 16.49 9.06
N GLU A 510 -0.47 16.31 9.82
CA GLU A 510 -0.03 17.30 10.81
C GLU A 510 0.56 18.57 10.21
N PHE A 511 1.34 18.41 9.14
CA PHE A 511 1.80 19.54 8.35
C PHE A 511 0.60 20.34 7.83
N GLY A 512 -0.35 19.69 7.14
CA GLY A 512 -1.56 20.35 6.63
C GLY A 512 -2.41 21.01 7.72
N ARG A 513 -2.50 20.39 8.89
CA ARG A 513 -3.27 20.93 10.04
C ARG A 513 -2.64 22.19 10.63
N THR A 514 -1.31 22.25 10.72
CA THR A 514 -0.63 23.30 11.48
C THR A 514 0.07 24.34 10.61
N TYR A 515 0.76 23.94 9.54
CA TYR A 515 1.62 24.80 8.72
C TYR A 515 0.90 26.01 8.12
N TYR A 516 -0.23 25.80 7.43
CA TYR A 516 -0.90 26.87 6.68
C TYR A 516 -1.46 27.99 7.57
N SER A 517 -1.71 27.69 8.85
CA SER A 517 -2.15 28.68 9.84
C SER A 517 -1.02 29.57 10.37
N GLN A 518 0.24 29.24 10.06
CA GLN A 518 1.44 29.94 10.53
C GLN A 518 2.10 30.81 9.44
N LEU A 519 1.56 30.86 8.22
CA LEU A 519 2.18 31.56 7.09
C LEU A 519 2.18 33.10 7.21
N ASP A 520 1.41 33.67 8.15
CA ASP A 520 1.41 35.10 8.47
C ASP A 520 2.58 35.50 9.40
N LYS A 521 3.33 34.52 9.93
CA LYS A 521 4.39 34.75 10.90
C LYS A 521 5.71 35.14 10.21
N PRO A 522 6.47 36.12 10.74
CA PRO A 522 7.79 36.45 10.22
C PRO A 522 8.85 35.36 10.43
N ALA A 523 8.61 34.39 11.33
CA ALA A 523 9.47 33.24 11.52
C ALA A 523 8.65 32.00 11.91
N ILE A 524 9.12 30.80 11.55
CA ILE A 524 8.51 29.52 11.90
C ILE A 524 9.60 28.56 12.39
N ILE A 525 9.34 27.89 13.51
CA ILE A 525 10.11 26.72 13.95
C ILE A 525 9.45 25.48 13.35
N ILE A 526 10.20 24.73 12.55
CA ILE A 526 9.84 23.39 12.12
C ILE A 526 10.51 22.42 13.08
N ASP A 527 9.72 21.60 13.75
CA ASP A 527 10.19 20.61 14.71
C ASP A 527 10.05 19.21 14.11
N ASP A 528 11.19 18.64 13.73
CA ASP A 528 11.33 17.33 13.07
C ASP A 528 11.97 16.30 14.01
N ARG A 529 11.98 16.60 15.32
CA ARG A 529 12.41 15.66 16.36
C ARG A 529 11.48 14.46 16.40
N TYR A 530 12.04 13.29 16.66
CA TYR A 530 11.31 12.02 16.70
C TYR A 530 10.68 11.59 15.36
N ASN A 531 11.05 12.24 14.25
CA ASN A 531 10.60 11.85 12.92
C ASN A 531 11.33 10.58 12.47
N ALA A 532 10.62 9.45 12.45
CA ALA A 532 11.19 8.15 12.06
C ALA A 532 11.33 7.95 10.53
N GLY A 533 11.01 8.95 9.72
CA GLY A 533 11.10 8.94 8.27
C GLY A 533 9.83 8.44 7.57
N GLY A 534 10.00 7.94 6.34
CA GLY A 534 8.92 7.71 5.37
C GLY A 534 9.42 8.06 3.97
N PHE A 535 8.64 8.80 3.17
CA PHE A 535 9.03 9.19 1.81
C PHE A 535 8.52 10.57 1.37
N THR A 536 7.85 11.35 2.24
CA THR A 536 7.20 12.62 1.85
C THR A 536 8.08 13.87 2.00
N GLY A 537 9.36 13.73 2.34
CA GLY A 537 10.28 14.86 2.58
C GLY A 537 10.32 15.88 1.44
N ASP A 538 10.45 15.41 0.19
CA ASP A 538 10.46 16.28 -1.00
C ASP A 538 9.15 17.07 -1.15
N MET A 539 8.00 16.48 -0.79
CA MET A 539 6.71 17.16 -0.85
C MET A 539 6.67 18.37 0.10
N LEU A 540 7.29 18.23 1.28
CA LEU A 540 7.38 19.30 2.26
C LEU A 540 8.40 20.37 1.85
N ILE A 541 9.58 19.97 1.37
CA ILE A 541 10.62 20.91 0.88
C ILE A 541 10.07 21.79 -0.24
N ASN A 542 9.35 21.20 -1.21
CA ASN A 542 8.67 21.93 -2.29
C ASN A 542 7.70 23.01 -1.79
N ARG A 543 7.13 22.87 -0.59
CA ARG A 543 6.24 23.88 0.02
C ARG A 543 7.02 25.02 0.69
N LEU A 544 8.19 24.71 1.24
CA LEU A 544 9.03 25.66 1.97
C LEU A 544 9.87 26.54 1.06
N GLU A 545 10.30 26.04 -0.10
CA GLU A 545 11.25 26.72 -0.99
C GLU A 545 10.60 27.67 -2.01
N LYS A 546 9.27 27.84 -1.97
CA LYS A 546 8.52 28.76 -2.84
C LYS A 546 9.07 30.19 -2.72
N LYS A 547 9.41 30.80 -3.86
CA LYS A 547 9.91 32.19 -3.95
C LYS A 547 8.84 33.15 -4.43
N VAL A 548 8.77 34.35 -3.84
CA VAL A 548 7.91 35.43 -4.34
C VAL A 548 8.39 35.87 -5.71
N TRP A 549 7.48 35.93 -6.68
CA TRP A 549 7.76 36.41 -8.04
C TRP A 549 6.80 37.51 -8.51
N ALA A 550 5.65 37.68 -7.87
CA ALA A 550 4.72 38.78 -8.15
C ALA A 550 3.88 39.13 -6.91
N ALA A 551 3.22 40.29 -6.96
CA ALA A 551 2.19 40.69 -6.00
C ALA A 551 0.93 41.14 -6.74
N THR A 552 -0.24 40.71 -6.24
CA THR A 552 -1.55 41.11 -6.77
C THR A 552 -2.15 42.16 -5.85
N GLN A 553 -2.29 43.40 -6.31
CA GLN A 553 -2.98 44.46 -5.59
C GLN A 553 -4.45 44.52 -6.02
N PRO A 554 -5.41 44.08 -5.19
CA PRO A 554 -6.82 44.29 -5.48
C PRO A 554 -7.16 45.80 -5.38
N ARG A 555 -8.27 46.21 -6.02
CA ARG A 555 -8.75 47.60 -5.94
C ARG A 555 -8.93 48.07 -4.49
N GLU A 556 -9.50 47.20 -3.66
CA GLU A 556 -9.70 47.41 -2.23
C GLU A 556 -9.01 46.26 -1.48
N GLY A 557 -8.28 46.56 -0.40
CA GLY A 557 -7.60 45.57 0.43
C GLY A 557 -6.07 45.55 0.30
N LYS A 558 -5.44 44.61 1.03
CA LYS A 558 -3.97 44.46 1.03
C LYS A 558 -3.51 43.66 -0.20
N PRO A 559 -2.31 43.94 -0.73
CA PRO A 559 -1.74 43.11 -1.77
C PRO A 559 -1.47 41.69 -1.27
N SER A 560 -1.70 40.69 -2.11
CA SER A 560 -1.30 39.30 -1.89
C SER A 560 0.00 39.00 -2.64
N LEU A 561 0.81 38.08 -2.11
CA LEU A 561 2.03 37.61 -2.74
C LEU A 561 1.74 36.37 -3.58
N ASN A 562 2.46 36.21 -4.69
CA ASN A 562 2.42 35.03 -5.56
C ASN A 562 3.77 34.28 -5.52
N PRO A 563 3.76 32.94 -5.38
CA PRO A 563 2.56 32.10 -5.22
C PRO A 563 1.83 32.37 -3.90
N GLU A 564 0.49 32.26 -3.93
CA GLU A 564 -0.32 32.30 -2.70
C GLU A 564 0.09 31.13 -1.79
N LYS A 565 -0.11 31.28 -0.47
CA LYS A 565 0.19 30.22 0.52
C LYS A 565 1.65 29.72 0.52
N GLY A 566 2.61 30.48 -0.02
CA GLY A 566 4.04 30.21 0.13
C GLY A 566 4.57 30.54 1.53
N CYS A 567 5.65 29.88 1.95
CA CYS A 567 6.38 30.27 3.16
C CYS A 567 7.40 31.37 2.85
N TYR A 568 7.24 32.53 3.49
CA TYR A 568 8.16 33.66 3.37
C TYR A 568 8.76 34.07 4.71
N ALA A 569 8.71 33.15 5.68
CA ALA A 569 9.18 33.34 7.04
C ALA A 569 10.67 32.96 7.16
N HIS A 570 11.36 33.47 8.18
CA HIS A 570 12.62 32.89 8.62
C HIS A 570 12.37 31.51 9.24
N LEU A 571 13.08 30.48 8.78
CA LEU A 571 12.88 29.12 9.25
C LEU A 571 14.01 28.68 10.17
N ALA A 572 13.67 27.88 11.18
CA ALA A 572 14.61 27.13 12.00
C ALA A 572 14.12 25.70 12.14
N LEU A 573 15.01 24.73 11.92
CA LEU A 573 14.71 23.31 12.04
C LEU A 573 15.24 22.77 13.37
N LEU A 574 14.43 21.98 14.06
CA LEU A 574 14.84 21.19 15.23
C LEU A 574 14.88 19.72 14.84
N ILE A 575 16.00 19.07 15.13
CA ILE A 575 16.21 17.62 14.98
C ILE A 575 16.78 17.05 16.27
N ASN A 576 16.70 15.73 16.45
CA ASN A 576 17.34 15.03 17.55
C ASN A 576 17.85 13.65 17.09
N GLU A 577 18.40 12.87 18.02
CA GLU A 577 18.92 11.53 17.76
C GLU A 577 17.88 10.52 17.24
N ASP A 578 16.59 10.84 17.38
CA ASP A 578 15.47 10.02 16.90
C ASP A 578 14.92 10.49 15.52
N THR A 579 15.49 11.55 14.94
CA THR A 579 15.23 11.93 13.55
C THR A 579 16.00 10.97 12.64
N GLY A 580 15.28 10.18 11.82
CA GLY A 580 15.87 9.10 11.04
C GLY A 580 15.34 9.00 9.61
N SER A 581 16.08 8.33 8.73
CA SER A 581 15.62 7.98 7.38
C SER A 581 15.22 9.23 6.58
N CYS A 582 14.04 9.28 5.94
CA CYS A 582 13.55 10.46 5.21
C CYS A 582 13.50 11.74 6.07
N GLY A 583 13.42 11.65 7.41
CA GLY A 583 13.60 12.80 8.31
C GLY A 583 15.01 13.41 8.22
N GLU A 584 16.05 12.59 8.17
CA GLU A 584 17.44 13.05 7.98
C GLU A 584 17.67 13.61 6.57
N PHE A 585 17.06 12.99 5.55
CA PHE A 585 17.08 13.53 4.18
C PHE A 585 16.44 14.92 4.11
N TYR A 586 15.26 15.08 4.72
CA TYR A 586 14.58 16.36 4.84
C TYR A 586 15.43 17.39 5.59
N ALA A 587 16.02 17.01 6.72
CA ALA A 587 16.89 17.88 7.50
C ALA A 587 18.16 18.31 6.75
N THR A 588 18.68 17.45 5.86
CA THR A 588 19.83 17.78 5.00
C THR A 588 19.45 18.73 3.87
N ALA A 589 18.22 18.61 3.36
CA ALA A 589 17.70 19.45 2.27
C ALA A 589 17.28 20.85 2.73
N PHE A 590 16.82 20.97 3.98
CA PHE A 590 16.45 22.23 4.64
C PHE A 590 17.66 23.15 4.85
#